data_AF-A0A2N5ZLR0-F1
#
_entry.id   AF-A0A2N5ZLR0-F1
#
_cell.length_a   1.000
_cell.length_b   1.000
_cell.length_c   1.000
_cell.angle_alpha   90.00
_cell.angle_beta   90.00
_cell.angle_gamma   90.00
#
_symmetry.space_group_name_H-M   'P 1'
#
loop_
_entity.id
_entity.type
_entity.pdbx_description
1 polymer ?
#
loop_
_entity_poly.entity_id
_entity_poly.type
_entity_poly.pdbx_seq_one_letter_code
_entity_poly.pdbx_strand_id
1 'polypeptide(L)'
;MFIDNIVIHTNGLLLNNENRRAILDISDQKVLPHPNDLFISLDSVDEKSYRNIRKGGDLSTVIENIKKLIEERQKRDQFGPNIIFQMIIQEKNQGQSEKFFKRIKDIHSKLSDKRLDIRFTKDNEPWRVESDTVYFRNLEGKPWEKEINMGFFERELKSLQKRGIIKS
;
A
#
# COMPACT_ATOMS: atom_id res chain seq x y z
N MET A 1 20.33 -13.29 -18.82
CA MET A 1 19.02 -12.70 -18.52
C MET A 1 19.04 -12.37 -17.03
N PHE A 2 18.98 -11.09 -16.66
CA PHE A 2 18.91 -10.66 -15.27
C PHE A 2 17.45 -10.28 -14.98
N ILE A 3 16.93 -10.74 -13.83
CA ILE A 3 15.60 -10.35 -13.36
C ILE A 3 15.82 -9.14 -12.46
N ASP A 4 15.42 -7.96 -12.94
CA ASP A 4 15.71 -6.69 -12.28
C ASP A 4 14.62 -6.23 -11.32
N ASN A 5 13.39 -6.78 -11.46
CA ASN A 5 12.26 -6.40 -10.62
C ASN A 5 11.28 -7.57 -10.45
N ILE A 6 11.02 -7.93 -9.20
CA ILE A 6 9.97 -8.89 -8.84
C ILE A 6 8.94 -8.15 -7.99
N VAL A 7 7.70 -8.13 -8.45
CA VAL A 7 6.57 -7.47 -7.79
C VAL A 7 5.50 -8.51 -7.48
N ILE A 8 5.02 -8.53 -6.24
CA ILE A 8 3.94 -9.41 -5.80
C ILE A 8 2.66 -8.59 -5.65
N HIS A 9 1.57 -9.05 -6.27
CA HIS A 9 0.24 -8.47 -6.08
C HIS A 9 -0.64 -9.43 -5.29
N THR A 10 -1.34 -8.91 -4.27
CA THR A 10 -2.25 -9.69 -3.45
C THR A 10 -3.45 -8.85 -3.00
N ASN A 11 -4.56 -9.52 -2.68
CA ASN A 11 -5.70 -8.91 -2.01
C ASN A 11 -5.55 -8.86 -0.47
N GLY A 12 -4.47 -9.46 0.05
CA GLY A 12 -4.14 -9.49 1.48
C GLY A 12 -4.93 -10.50 2.33
N LEU A 13 -5.94 -11.16 1.78
CA LEU A 13 -6.79 -12.10 2.53
C LEU A 13 -6.00 -13.35 2.97
N LEU A 14 -5.14 -13.86 2.09
CA LEU A 14 -4.32 -15.05 2.33
C LEU A 14 -2.91 -14.74 2.85
N LEU A 15 -2.66 -13.52 3.33
CA LEU A 15 -1.43 -13.19 4.06
C LEU A 15 -1.47 -13.78 5.48
N ASN A 16 -1.70 -15.09 5.59
CA ASN A 16 -1.63 -15.86 6.82
C ASN A 16 -0.16 -16.01 7.28
N ASN A 17 0.08 -16.65 8.43
CA ASN A 17 1.42 -16.79 9.00
C ASN A 17 2.42 -17.46 8.04
N GLU A 18 2.01 -18.54 7.36
CA GLU A 18 2.86 -19.27 6.43
C GLU A 18 3.24 -18.39 5.23
N ASN A 19 2.25 -17.78 4.58
CA ASN A 19 2.47 -16.96 3.39
C ASN A 19 3.26 -15.68 3.69
N ARG A 20 3.03 -15.03 4.85
CA ARG A 20 3.83 -13.85 5.25
C ARG A 20 5.28 -14.23 5.47
N ARG A 21 5.54 -15.33 6.18
CA ARG A 21 6.91 -15.84 6.37
C ARG A 21 7.57 -16.14 5.04
N ALA A 22 6.91 -16.88 4.16
CA ALA A 22 7.44 -17.20 2.84
C ALA A 22 7.81 -15.94 2.05
N ILE A 23 6.92 -14.93 2.01
CA ILE A 23 7.19 -13.64 1.34
C ILE A 23 8.41 -12.96 1.97
N LEU A 24 8.48 -12.86 3.29
CA LEU A 24 9.59 -12.21 3.98
C LEU A 24 10.91 -12.97 3.86
N ASP A 25 10.86 -14.30 3.79
CA ASP A 25 12.04 -15.16 3.60
C ASP A 25 12.64 -14.94 2.20
N ILE A 26 11.80 -14.90 1.15
CA ILE A 26 12.28 -14.64 -0.23
C ILE A 26 12.60 -13.17 -0.49
N SER A 27 12.14 -12.25 0.36
CA SER A 27 12.43 -10.82 0.30
C SER A 27 13.70 -10.40 1.05
N ASP A 28 14.40 -11.35 1.68
CA ASP A 28 15.73 -11.08 2.21
C ASP A 28 16.66 -10.71 1.06
N GLN A 29 17.33 -9.56 1.16
CA GLN A 29 18.23 -9.06 0.10
C GLN A 29 19.43 -9.97 -0.15
N LYS A 30 19.72 -10.91 0.77
CA LYS A 30 20.74 -11.96 0.60
C LYS A 30 20.28 -13.08 -0.32
N VAL A 31 18.98 -13.17 -0.61
CA VAL A 31 18.38 -14.12 -1.55
C VAL A 31 18.19 -13.40 -2.88
N LEU A 32 18.78 -13.91 -3.96
CA LEU A 32 18.65 -13.31 -5.29
C LEU A 32 18.06 -14.32 -6.29
N PRO A 33 17.08 -13.90 -7.12
CA PRO A 33 16.39 -12.61 -7.09
C PRO A 33 15.38 -12.53 -5.92
N HIS A 34 15.08 -11.34 -5.42
CA HIS A 34 14.08 -11.11 -4.37
C HIS A 34 12.96 -10.16 -4.83
N PRO A 35 11.74 -10.27 -4.27
CA PRO A 35 10.71 -9.26 -4.46
C PRO A 35 11.15 -7.89 -3.95
N ASN A 36 10.95 -6.87 -4.77
CA ASN A 36 11.18 -5.47 -4.43
C ASN A 36 9.95 -4.90 -3.71
N ASP A 37 8.77 -5.20 -4.24
CA ASP A 37 7.53 -4.51 -3.93
C ASP A 37 6.38 -5.52 -3.74
N LEU A 38 5.58 -5.31 -2.69
CA LEU A 38 4.37 -6.07 -2.38
C LEU A 38 3.15 -5.14 -2.43
N PHE A 39 2.35 -5.27 -3.47
CA PHE A 39 1.10 -4.55 -3.64
C PHE A 39 -0.03 -5.29 -2.93
N ILE A 40 -0.66 -4.59 -1.97
CA ILE A 40 -1.84 -5.07 -1.26
C ILE A 40 -3.03 -4.22 -1.69
N SER A 41 -3.93 -4.81 -2.48
CA SER A 41 -5.10 -4.10 -2.97
C SER A 41 -6.24 -4.13 -1.95
N LEU A 42 -6.58 -2.95 -1.42
CA LEU A 42 -7.61 -2.77 -0.40
C LEU A 42 -8.88 -2.12 -0.96
N ASP A 43 -8.76 -1.10 -1.81
CA ASP A 43 -9.86 -0.38 -2.46
C ASP A 43 -10.93 0.28 -1.57
N SER A 44 -10.98 0.03 -0.25
CA SER A 44 -11.92 0.68 0.66
C SER A 44 -11.47 0.55 2.11
N VAL A 45 -11.94 1.47 2.96
CA VAL A 45 -11.79 1.42 4.44
C VAL A 45 -13.10 1.13 5.17
N ASP A 46 -14.18 0.96 4.43
CA ASP A 46 -15.50 0.61 4.93
C ASP A 46 -15.83 -0.84 4.57
N GLU A 47 -16.28 -1.64 5.54
CA GLU A 47 -16.52 -3.07 5.33
C GLU A 47 -17.56 -3.32 4.23
N LYS A 48 -18.61 -2.50 4.17
CA LYS A 48 -19.68 -2.65 3.18
C LYS A 48 -19.17 -2.32 1.78
N SER A 49 -18.49 -1.18 1.60
CA SER A 49 -17.86 -0.84 0.31
C SER A 49 -16.80 -1.88 -0.08
N TYR A 50 -15.98 -2.33 0.87
CA TYR A 50 -14.97 -3.36 0.64
C TYR A 50 -15.59 -4.65 0.11
N ARG A 51 -16.58 -5.23 0.79
CA ARG A 51 -17.25 -6.46 0.34
C ARG A 51 -17.96 -6.31 -1.02
N ASN A 52 -18.49 -5.11 -1.29
CA ASN A 52 -19.11 -4.79 -2.58
C ASN A 52 -18.11 -4.69 -3.75
N ILE A 53 -16.86 -4.37 -3.45
CA ILE A 53 -15.76 -4.26 -4.42
C ILE A 53 -15.04 -5.62 -4.53
N ARG A 54 -14.65 -6.19 -3.39
CA ARG A 54 -13.93 -7.45 -3.21
C ARG A 54 -14.90 -8.52 -2.72
N LYS A 55 -15.62 -9.15 -3.66
CA LYS A 55 -16.55 -10.25 -3.36
C LYS A 55 -15.84 -11.37 -2.59
N GLY A 56 -16.40 -11.78 -1.45
CA GLY A 56 -15.80 -12.79 -0.57
C GLY A 56 -14.61 -12.31 0.25
N GLY A 57 -14.29 -11.01 0.22
CA GLY A 57 -13.26 -10.42 1.07
C GLY A 57 -13.77 -10.13 2.48
N ASP A 58 -12.82 -10.03 3.42
CA ASP A 58 -13.05 -9.61 4.79
C ASP A 58 -12.02 -8.53 5.16
N LEU A 59 -12.48 -7.28 5.27
CA LEU A 59 -11.55 -6.15 5.46
C LEU A 59 -10.86 -6.24 6.83
N SER A 60 -11.56 -6.72 7.86
CA SER A 60 -10.99 -6.90 9.20
C SER A 60 -9.79 -7.86 9.18
N THR A 61 -9.93 -8.99 8.48
CA THR A 61 -8.89 -10.01 8.31
C THR A 61 -7.71 -9.46 7.52
N VAL A 62 -7.97 -8.73 6.44
CA VAL A 62 -6.92 -8.13 5.60
C VAL A 62 -6.12 -7.09 6.38
N ILE A 63 -6.78 -6.22 7.15
CA ILE A 63 -6.11 -5.23 8.00
C ILE A 63 -5.27 -5.92 9.07
N GLU A 64 -5.78 -6.99 9.68
CA GLU A 64 -5.01 -7.76 10.67
C GLU A 64 -3.78 -8.42 10.04
N ASN A 65 -3.91 -8.98 8.84
CA ASN A 65 -2.78 -9.57 8.11
C ASN A 65 -1.73 -8.52 7.75
N ILE A 66 -2.15 -7.31 7.36
CA ILE A 66 -1.26 -6.18 7.08
C ILE A 66 -0.44 -5.82 8.33
N LYS A 67 -1.09 -5.68 9.49
CA LYS A 67 -0.41 -5.35 10.74
C LYS A 67 0.66 -6.40 11.07
N LYS A 68 0.28 -7.68 11.02
CA LYS A 68 1.19 -8.79 11.29
C LYS A 68 2.36 -8.84 10.32
N LEU A 69 2.13 -8.55 9.03
CA LEU A 69 3.22 -8.47 8.05
C LEU A 69 4.22 -7.38 8.40
N ILE A 70 3.75 -6.17 8.73
CA ILE A 70 4.63 -5.05 9.09
C ILE A 70 5.43 -5.40 10.36
N GLU A 71 4.75 -5.90 11.40
CA GLU A 71 5.39 -6.31 12.65
C GLU A 71 6.44 -7.42 12.46
N GLU A 72 6.13 -8.45 11.67
CA GLU A 72 7.05 -9.54 11.36
C GLU A 72 8.27 -9.03 10.59
N ARG A 73 8.08 -8.11 9.64
CA ARG A 73 9.17 -7.47 8.91
C ARG A 73 10.08 -6.66 9.86
N GLN A 74 9.51 -5.87 10.78
CA GLN A 74 10.30 -5.12 11.77
C GLN A 74 11.05 -6.05 12.73
N LYS A 75 10.40 -7.11 13.23
CA LYS A 75 11.03 -8.09 14.13
C LYS A 75 12.24 -8.80 13.50
N ARG A 76 12.26 -8.90 12.18
CA ARG A 76 13.35 -9.51 11.40
C ARG A 76 14.42 -8.50 10.98
N ASP A 77 14.27 -7.22 11.32
CA ASP A 77 15.13 -6.12 10.85
C ASP A 77 15.29 -6.10 9.31
N GLN A 78 14.22 -6.46 8.60
CA GLN A 78 14.22 -6.52 7.14
C GLN A 78 13.74 -5.19 6.55
N PHE A 79 14.50 -4.65 5.60
CA PHE A 79 14.09 -3.45 4.87
C PHE A 79 13.05 -3.76 3.77
N GLY A 80 13.10 -4.96 3.19
CA GLY A 80 12.24 -5.39 2.08
C GLY A 80 11.12 -6.37 2.49
N PRO A 81 10.11 -6.56 1.63
CA PRO A 81 9.84 -5.72 0.45
C PRO A 81 9.26 -4.35 0.89
N ASN A 82 9.17 -3.39 -0.02
CA ASN A 82 8.29 -2.24 0.21
C ASN A 82 6.84 -2.71 0.17
N ILE A 83 6.02 -2.16 1.05
CA ILE A 83 4.59 -2.50 1.12
C ILE A 83 3.80 -1.35 0.49
N ILE A 84 3.05 -1.67 -0.57
CA ILE A 84 2.26 -0.71 -1.33
C ILE A 84 0.78 -0.95 -1.02
N PHE A 85 0.16 -0.01 -0.31
CA PHE A 85 -1.25 -0.01 0.01
C PHE A 85 -2.03 0.62 -1.14
N GLN A 86 -2.63 -0.22 -1.97
CA GLN A 86 -3.30 0.22 -3.18
C GLN A 86 -4.80 0.45 -2.97
N MET A 87 -5.28 1.58 -3.47
CA MET A 87 -6.70 1.86 -3.65
C MET A 87 -6.95 2.24 -5.12
N ILE A 88 -7.76 1.43 -5.81
CA ILE A 88 -8.30 1.80 -7.11
C ILE A 88 -9.51 2.71 -6.88
N ILE A 89 -9.42 3.96 -7.34
CA ILE A 89 -10.50 4.94 -7.23
C ILE A 89 -11.60 4.59 -8.22
N GLN A 90 -12.81 4.41 -7.70
CA GLN A 90 -14.01 4.09 -8.48
C GLN A 90 -15.26 4.58 -7.75
N GLU A 91 -16.38 4.61 -8.46
CA GLU A 91 -17.67 5.10 -7.95
C GLU A 91 -18.08 4.50 -6.58
N LYS A 92 -17.79 3.22 -6.34
CA LYS A 92 -18.15 2.52 -5.09
C LYS A 92 -17.36 2.97 -3.85
N ASN A 93 -16.23 3.65 -4.03
CA ASN A 93 -15.35 4.13 -2.94
C ASN A 93 -15.05 5.62 -3.04
N GLN A 94 -15.91 6.33 -3.78
CA GLN A 94 -15.85 7.76 -3.96
C GLN A 94 -15.73 8.51 -2.63
N GLY A 95 -14.81 9.48 -2.56
CA GLY A 95 -14.56 10.26 -1.35
C GLY A 95 -13.88 9.51 -0.20
N GLN A 96 -13.53 8.21 -0.36
CA GLN A 96 -12.87 7.45 0.71
C GLN A 96 -11.35 7.65 0.77
N SER A 97 -10.73 8.26 -0.24
CA SER A 97 -9.26 8.35 -0.38
C SER A 97 -8.58 9.01 0.82
N GLU A 98 -9.16 10.08 1.37
CA GLU A 98 -8.60 10.72 2.58
C GLU A 98 -8.66 9.79 3.79
N LYS A 99 -9.80 9.11 3.98
CA LYS A 99 -10.03 8.20 5.10
C LYS A 99 -9.14 6.96 4.95
N PHE A 100 -8.92 6.52 3.72
CA PHE A 100 -7.96 5.49 3.33
C PHE A 100 -6.54 5.86 3.75
N PHE A 101 -6.05 7.01 3.29
CA PHE A 101 -4.71 7.49 3.63
C PHE A 101 -4.53 7.61 5.15
N LYS A 102 -5.49 8.25 5.85
CA LYS A 102 -5.42 8.42 7.32
C LYS A 102 -5.35 7.08 8.05
N ARG A 103 -6.16 6.09 7.63
CA ARG A 103 -6.18 4.76 8.26
C ARG A 103 -4.86 4.01 8.04
N ILE A 104 -4.33 4.04 6.82
CA ILE A 104 -3.04 3.39 6.53
C ILE A 104 -1.90 4.09 7.25
N LYS A 105 -1.86 5.42 7.23
CA LYS A 105 -0.86 6.22 7.95
C LYS A 105 -0.86 5.90 9.44
N ASP A 106 -2.03 5.81 10.08
CA ASP A 106 -2.16 5.47 11.50
C ASP A 106 -1.66 4.05 11.82
N ILE A 107 -1.99 3.06 10.98
CA ILE A 107 -1.49 1.68 11.15
C ILE A 107 0.03 1.66 10.98
N HIS A 108 0.53 2.28 9.92
CA HIS A 108 1.93 2.26 9.55
C HIS A 108 2.81 2.96 10.58
N SER A 109 2.43 4.17 11.02
CA SER A 109 3.23 4.94 12.00
C SER A 109 3.28 4.32 13.39
N LYS A 110 2.41 3.34 13.70
CA LYS A 110 2.43 2.59 14.96
C LYS A 110 3.33 1.36 14.88
N LEU A 111 3.59 0.86 13.68
CA LEU A 111 4.17 -0.48 13.47
C LEU A 111 5.46 -0.48 12.66
N SER A 112 5.79 0.60 11.95
CA SER A 112 6.98 0.68 11.12
C SER A 112 7.72 1.99 11.32
N ASP A 113 9.04 1.88 11.35
CA ASP A 113 9.95 3.03 11.35
C ASP A 113 10.31 3.47 9.92
N LYS A 114 9.86 2.74 8.89
CA LYS A 114 10.07 3.14 7.50
C LYS A 114 9.29 4.42 7.20
N ARG A 115 9.75 5.16 6.20
CA ARG A 115 8.98 6.23 5.58
C ARG A 115 7.72 5.67 4.90
N LEU A 116 6.61 6.38 5.04
CA LEU A 116 5.41 6.20 4.22
C LEU A 116 5.30 7.32 3.18
N ASP A 117 5.38 6.95 1.91
CA ASP A 117 5.14 7.84 0.78
C ASP A 117 3.67 7.79 0.35
N ILE A 118 3.28 8.76 -0.46
CA ILE A 118 1.97 8.79 -1.12
C ILE A 118 2.17 9.06 -2.61
N ARG A 119 1.44 8.31 -3.45
CA ARG A 119 1.53 8.39 -4.90
C ARG A 119 0.14 8.37 -5.52
N PHE A 120 -0.03 9.19 -6.56
CA PHE A 120 -1.20 9.23 -7.43
C PHE A 120 -0.73 8.99 -8.85
N THR A 121 -1.49 8.21 -9.60
CA THR A 121 -1.20 8.06 -11.03
C THR A 121 -2.47 7.92 -11.85
N LYS A 122 -2.38 8.43 -13.08
CA LYS A 122 -3.39 8.27 -14.13
C LYS A 122 -3.17 6.98 -14.92
N ASP A 123 -1.94 6.47 -14.92
CA ASP A 123 -1.47 5.34 -15.73
C ASP A 123 -0.92 4.21 -14.83
N ASN A 124 -0.53 3.07 -15.41
CA ASN A 124 0.05 1.94 -14.66
C ASN A 124 1.49 2.17 -14.14
N GLU A 125 1.92 3.42 -13.97
CA GLU A 125 3.30 3.83 -13.66
C GLU A 125 3.36 4.59 -12.31
N PRO A 126 4.44 4.50 -11.50
CA PRO A 126 5.73 3.88 -11.78
C PRO A 126 5.95 2.55 -11.03
N TRP A 127 6.67 1.65 -11.68
CA TRP A 127 6.91 0.24 -11.29
C TRP A 127 7.87 0.03 -10.11
N ARG A 128 8.32 1.10 -9.45
CA ARG A 128 9.26 1.01 -8.34
C ARG A 128 9.06 2.13 -7.35
N VAL A 129 8.92 1.75 -6.08
CA VAL A 129 8.91 2.69 -4.97
C VAL A 129 10.19 2.52 -4.13
N GLU A 130 10.62 3.60 -3.49
CA GLU A 130 11.79 3.57 -2.60
C GLU A 130 11.41 3.32 -1.14
N SER A 131 10.11 3.35 -0.83
CA SER A 131 9.58 3.16 0.51
C SER A 131 8.17 2.55 0.45
N ASP A 132 7.65 2.18 1.62
CA ASP A 132 6.23 1.85 1.73
C ASP A 132 5.40 3.03 1.23
N THR A 133 4.29 2.73 0.57
CA THR A 133 3.57 3.74 -0.21
C THR A 133 2.06 3.53 -0.13
N VAL A 134 1.32 4.61 0.09
CA VAL A 134 -0.11 4.66 -0.22
C VAL A 134 -0.27 5.04 -1.68
N TYR A 135 -0.80 4.12 -2.47
CA TYR A 135 -0.89 4.26 -3.93
C TYR A 135 -2.36 4.35 -4.37
N PHE A 136 -2.70 5.50 -4.92
CA PHE A 136 -4.01 5.76 -5.52
C PHE A 136 -3.91 5.62 -7.03
N ARG A 137 -4.64 4.64 -7.56
CA ARG A 137 -4.71 4.37 -9.00
C ARG A 137 -6.11 4.68 -9.51
N ASN A 138 -6.19 5.29 -10.68
CA ASN A 138 -7.47 5.43 -11.36
C ASN A 138 -7.92 4.14 -12.05
N LEU A 139 -9.22 3.86 -12.04
CA LEU A 139 -9.79 2.90 -12.97
C LEU A 139 -9.83 3.57 -14.37
N GLU A 140 -9.13 2.99 -15.34
CA GLU A 140 -8.94 3.57 -16.68
C GLU A 140 -10.22 4.19 -17.26
N GLY A 141 -10.11 5.43 -17.75
CA GLY A 141 -11.18 6.13 -18.47
C GLY A 141 -12.16 6.95 -17.62
N LYS A 142 -12.04 6.99 -16.28
CA LYS A 142 -12.91 7.85 -15.44
C LYS A 142 -12.18 9.10 -14.90
N PRO A 143 -12.70 10.32 -15.07
CA PRO A 143 -12.12 11.51 -14.45
C PRO A 143 -12.33 11.47 -12.93
N TRP A 144 -11.23 11.51 -12.16
CA TRP A 144 -11.23 11.37 -10.69
C TRP A 144 -10.82 12.64 -9.97
N GLU A 145 -10.46 13.71 -10.70
CA GLU A 145 -10.06 15.00 -10.14
C GLU A 145 -11.14 15.63 -9.26
N LYS A 146 -12.40 15.20 -9.42
CA LYS A 146 -13.53 15.58 -8.55
C LYS A 146 -13.70 14.68 -7.32
N GLU A 147 -13.11 13.49 -7.35
CA GLU A 147 -13.26 12.44 -6.34
C GLU A 147 -12.17 12.42 -5.28
N ILE A 148 -11.05 13.07 -5.61
CA ILE A 148 -9.92 13.24 -4.71
C ILE A 148 -9.82 14.72 -4.36
N ASN A 149 -9.81 14.99 -3.05
CA ASN A 149 -9.50 16.31 -2.54
C ASN A 149 -8.00 16.59 -2.70
N MET A 150 -7.59 17.01 -3.90
CA MET A 150 -6.18 17.31 -4.19
C MET A 150 -5.61 18.34 -3.22
N GLY A 151 -6.40 19.31 -2.78
CA GLY A 151 -5.98 20.28 -1.76
C GLY A 151 -5.63 19.65 -0.41
N PHE A 152 -6.31 18.58 0.01
CA PHE A 152 -5.92 17.81 1.20
C PHE A 152 -4.55 17.15 1.00
N PHE A 153 -4.36 16.47 -0.14
CA PHE A 153 -3.13 15.73 -0.39
C PHE A 153 -1.93 16.63 -0.65
N GLU A 154 -2.10 17.77 -1.31
CA GLU A 154 -1.06 18.78 -1.45
C GLU A 154 -0.62 19.34 -0.09
N ARG A 155 -1.56 19.58 0.83
CA ARG A 155 -1.23 20.01 2.20
C ARG A 155 -0.48 18.93 2.97
N GLU A 156 -0.89 17.67 2.85
CA GLU A 156 -0.19 16.55 3.48
C GLU A 156 1.21 16.35 2.89
N LEU A 157 1.35 16.37 1.57
CA LEU A 157 2.65 16.31 0.89
C LEU A 157 3.58 17.42 1.38
N LYS A 158 3.12 18.69 1.39
CA LYS A 158 3.91 19.82 1.91
C LYS A 158 4.29 19.65 3.39
N SER A 159 3.37 19.13 4.21
CA SER A 159 3.62 18.86 5.63
C SER A 159 4.69 17.78 5.82
N LEU A 160 4.60 16.69 5.04
CA LEU A 160 5.58 15.61 5.07
C LEU A 160 6.95 16.06 4.56
N GLN A 161 7.00 16.88 3.50
CA GLN A 161 8.24 17.49 3.00
C GLN A 161 8.88 18.39 4.05
N LYS A 162 8.09 19.26 4.70
CA LYS A 162 8.58 20.16 5.77
C LYS A 162 9.14 19.39 6.96
N ARG A 163 8.64 18.19 7.24
CA ARG A 163 9.12 17.32 8.33
C ARG A 163 10.32 16.45 7.91
N GLY A 164 10.83 16.61 6.68
CA GLY A 164 11.91 15.77 6.14
C GLY A 164 11.50 14.32 5.91
N ILE A 165 10.19 14.03 5.93
CA ILE A 165 9.68 12.68 5.77
C ILE A 165 9.78 12.29 4.31
N ILE A 166 9.37 13.14 3.35
CA ILE A 166 9.45 12.85 1.90
C ILE A 166 10.36 13.86 1.17
N LYS A 167 10.98 13.48 0.03
CA LYS A 167 11.82 14.39 -0.78
C LYS A 167 10.97 15.47 -1.47
N SER A 168 11.52 16.67 -1.61
CA SER A 168 10.94 17.82 -2.31
C SER A 168 10.72 17.56 -3.78
#